data_AF-A0A1Z5J7L1-F1
#
_entry.id   AF-A0A1Z5J7L1-F1
#
_cell.length_a   1.000
_cell.length_b   1.000
_cell.length_c   1.000
_cell.angle_alpha   90.00
_cell.angle_beta   90.00
_cell.angle_gamma   90.00
#
_symmetry.space_group_name_H-M   'P 1'
#
loop_
_entity.id
_entity.type
_entity.pdbx_description
1 polymer ?
#
loop_
_entity_poly.entity_id
_entity_poly.type
_entity_poly.pdbx_seq_one_letter_code
_entity_poly.pdbx_strand_id
1 'polypeptide(L)'
;MRLYEWIASKWVDQEMMDRLTIDTFLYAKRKSEVEGKRGTELAREMFSVSWRANLISFLADYSVHQVIMLYAYYCYAQQKRRKSEEDSVMSMESHDDMPQGHLILFTVRKSTLLGLSRGIALGFSSIGAGLGSMVAPSWGTLIGTNLGDGLAASLTEDLVDHP
;
A
#
# COMPACT_ATOMS: atom_id res chain seq x y z
N MET A 1 6.72 -9.09 28.93
CA MET A 1 5.96 -8.54 27.80
C MET A 1 6.92 -8.24 26.68
N ARG A 2 6.64 -8.71 25.47
CA ARG A 2 7.54 -8.55 24.31
C ARG A 2 7.54 -7.07 23.89
N LEU A 3 8.67 -6.53 23.43
CA LEU A 3 8.82 -5.11 23.04
C LEU A 3 7.72 -4.65 22.07
N TYR A 4 7.31 -5.56 21.18
CA TYR A 4 6.18 -5.38 20.26
C TYR A 4 4.85 -5.09 20.97
N GLU A 5 4.50 -5.86 22.02
CA GLU A 5 3.24 -5.66 22.76
C GLU A 5 3.24 -4.31 23.49
N TRP A 6 4.41 -3.86 23.96
CA TRP A 6 4.55 -2.57 24.63
C TRP A 6 4.45 -1.38 23.66
N ILE A 7 5.01 -1.49 22.45
CA ILE A 7 4.88 -0.48 21.41
C ILE A 7 3.42 -0.42 20.93
N ALA A 8 2.82 -1.59 20.67
CA ALA A 8 1.44 -1.71 20.25
C ALA A 8 0.48 -1.11 21.28
N SER A 9 0.66 -1.43 22.58
CA SER A 9 -0.20 -0.90 23.65
C SER A 9 -0.09 0.60 23.87
N LYS A 10 1.00 1.23 23.40
CA LYS A 10 1.26 2.66 23.61
C LYS A 10 0.89 3.53 22.41
N TRP A 11 0.90 2.94 21.20
CA TRP A 11 0.60 3.65 19.95
C TRP A 11 -0.76 3.32 19.36
N VAL A 12 -1.33 2.15 19.67
CA VAL A 12 -2.55 1.66 19.06
C VAL A 12 -3.58 1.41 20.14
N ASP A 13 -4.54 2.34 20.23
CA ASP A 13 -5.71 2.17 21.08
C ASP A 13 -6.59 1.04 20.54
N GLN A 14 -7.15 0.22 21.42
CA GLN A 14 -7.86 -1.01 21.02
C GLN A 14 -9.12 -0.69 20.21
N GLU A 15 -9.79 0.43 20.50
CA GLU A 15 -10.89 0.96 19.67
C GLU A 15 -10.44 1.39 18.28
N MET A 16 -9.22 1.92 18.15
CA MET A 16 -8.71 2.39 16.87
C MET A 16 -8.42 1.19 15.97
N MET A 17 -7.85 0.13 16.55
CA MET A 17 -7.62 -1.14 15.85
C MET A 17 -8.94 -1.73 15.33
N ASP A 18 -9.98 -1.77 16.16
CA ASP A 18 -11.28 -2.32 15.78
C ASP A 18 -11.96 -1.50 14.66
N ARG A 19 -11.80 -0.16 14.68
CA ARG A 19 -12.25 0.71 13.59
C ARG A 19 -11.45 0.55 12.30
N LEU A 20 -10.19 0.10 12.39
CA LEU A 20 -9.31 -0.10 11.25
C LEU A 20 -9.48 -1.47 10.60
N THR A 21 -9.86 -2.48 11.37
CA THR A 21 -10.13 -3.85 10.90
C THR A 21 -11.61 -4.15 10.69
N ILE A 22 -12.45 -3.13 10.69
CA ILE A 22 -13.89 -3.30 10.49
C ILE A 22 -14.14 -3.93 9.12
N ASP A 23 -14.89 -5.03 9.12
CA ASP A 23 -15.37 -5.65 7.89
C ASP A 23 -16.39 -4.71 7.24
N THR A 24 -16.02 -4.10 6.11
CA THR A 24 -16.84 -3.16 5.33
C THR A 24 -18.15 -3.78 4.87
N PHE A 25 -18.20 -5.09 4.61
CA PHE A 25 -19.43 -5.79 4.18
C PHE A 25 -20.44 -5.91 5.33
N LEU A 26 -19.97 -6.40 6.49
CA LEU A 26 -20.81 -6.54 7.69
C LEU A 26 -21.21 -5.17 8.25
N TYR A 27 -20.32 -4.19 8.17
CA TYR A 27 -20.59 -2.82 8.59
C TYR A 27 -21.66 -2.15 7.70
N ALA A 28 -21.56 -2.29 6.38
CA ALA A 28 -22.58 -1.81 5.44
C ALA A 28 -23.95 -2.46 5.71
N LYS A 29 -23.96 -3.78 5.98
CA LYS A 29 -25.18 -4.52 6.30
C LYS A 29 -25.84 -3.98 7.56
N ARG A 30 -25.07 -3.87 8.65
CA ARG A 30 -25.55 -3.39 9.96
C ARG A 30 -26.09 -1.96 9.86
N LYS A 31 -25.40 -1.07 9.16
CA LYS A 31 -25.84 0.32 8.92
C LYS A 31 -27.17 0.41 8.18
N SER A 32 -27.37 -0.44 7.18
CA SER A 32 -28.61 -0.43 6.40
C SER A 32 -29.79 -1.06 7.16
N GLU A 33 -29.56 -2.18 7.84
CA GLU A 33 -30.61 -2.94 8.55
C GLU A 33 -30.98 -2.34 9.91
N VAL A 34 -30.00 -1.82 10.67
CA VAL A 34 -30.22 -1.33 12.05
C VAL A 34 -30.46 0.17 12.09
N GLU A 35 -29.68 0.97 11.35
CA GLU A 35 -29.81 2.44 11.34
C GLU A 35 -30.73 2.95 10.23
N GLY A 36 -31.17 2.09 9.29
CA GLY A 36 -32.04 2.48 8.18
C GLY A 36 -31.40 3.42 7.15
N LYS A 37 -30.08 3.65 7.23
CA LYS A 37 -29.37 4.56 6.33
C LYS A 37 -29.30 4.00 4.92
N ARG A 38 -29.64 4.84 3.93
CA ARG A 38 -29.67 4.47 2.49
C ARG A 38 -29.14 5.60 1.62
N GLY A 39 -28.74 5.24 0.41
CA GLY A 39 -28.32 6.20 -0.62
C GLY A 39 -26.99 6.88 -0.31
N THR A 40 -26.97 8.22 -0.40
CA THR A 40 -25.74 9.03 -0.38
C THR A 40 -25.07 9.11 0.99
N GLU A 41 -25.84 9.04 2.08
CA GLU A 41 -25.29 9.07 3.43
C GLU A 41 -24.52 7.79 3.76
N LEU A 42 -25.09 6.63 3.39
CA LEU A 42 -24.41 5.34 3.52
C LEU A 42 -23.15 5.30 2.64
N ALA A 43 -23.24 5.82 1.42
CA ALA A 43 -22.11 5.86 0.48
C ALA A 43 -20.92 6.66 1.00
N ARG A 44 -21.18 7.84 1.58
CA ARG A 44 -20.13 8.69 2.16
C ARG A 44 -19.45 7.99 3.34
N GLU A 45 -20.24 7.30 4.15
CA GLU A 45 -19.70 6.58 5.30
C GLU A 45 -18.89 5.35 4.87
N MET A 46 -19.41 4.56 3.92
CA MET A 46 -18.69 3.41 3.36
C MET A 46 -17.42 3.83 2.63
N PHE A 47 -17.41 5.00 1.96
CA PHE A 47 -16.19 5.56 1.38
C PHE A 47 -15.12 5.81 2.44
N SER A 48 -15.46 6.47 3.55
CA SER A 48 -14.52 6.79 4.63
C SER A 48 -14.00 5.53 5.34
N VAL A 49 -14.87 4.55 5.58
CA VAL A 49 -14.51 3.27 6.21
C VAL A 49 -13.61 2.46 5.27
N SER A 50 -13.98 2.34 4.00
CA SER A 50 -13.18 1.64 2.98
C SER A 50 -11.82 2.31 2.78
N TRP A 51 -11.79 3.65 2.72
CA TRP A 51 -10.55 4.41 2.63
C TRP A 51 -9.62 4.12 3.80
N ARG A 52 -10.12 4.14 5.04
CA ARG A 52 -9.30 3.88 6.24
C ARG A 52 -8.81 2.43 6.30
N ALA A 53 -9.68 1.47 6.02
CA ALA A 53 -9.34 0.04 6.04
C ALA A 53 -8.30 -0.30 4.96
N ASN A 54 -8.42 0.28 3.76
CA ASN A 54 -7.45 0.03 2.71
C ASN A 54 -6.16 0.84 2.92
N LEU A 55 -6.23 2.06 3.48
CA LEU A 55 -5.06 2.88 3.78
C LEU A 55 -4.10 2.20 4.75
N ILE A 56 -4.60 1.45 5.75
CA ILE A 56 -3.70 0.75 6.66
C ILE A 56 -2.97 -0.41 5.99
N SER A 57 -3.66 -1.15 5.12
CA SER A 57 -3.04 -2.19 4.28
C SER A 57 -1.98 -1.59 3.36
N PHE A 58 -2.23 -0.40 2.80
CA PHE A 58 -1.24 0.32 2.00
C PHE A 58 -0.03 0.78 2.80
N LEU A 59 -0.22 1.38 3.98
CA LEU A 59 0.88 1.82 4.83
C LEU A 59 1.71 0.63 5.32
N ALA A 60 1.05 -0.49 5.63
CA ALA A 60 1.72 -1.73 5.97
C ALA A 60 2.58 -2.23 4.80
N ASP A 61 2.00 -2.38 3.62
CA ASP A 61 2.72 -2.84 2.42
C ASP A 61 3.86 -1.90 2.01
N TYR A 62 3.65 -0.58 2.14
CA TYR A 62 4.65 0.44 1.86
C TYR A 62 5.82 0.36 2.85
N SER A 63 5.53 0.20 4.15
CA SER A 63 6.56 0.07 5.18
C SER A 63 7.42 -1.19 4.97
N VAL A 64 6.79 -2.32 4.62
CA VAL A 64 7.48 -3.57 4.30
C VAL A 64 8.36 -3.39 3.06
N HIS A 65 7.85 -2.72 2.02
CA HIS A 65 8.65 -2.39 0.84
C HIS A 65 9.87 -1.53 1.18
N GLN A 66 9.72 -0.50 2.01
CA GLN A 66 10.83 0.34 2.45
C GLN A 66 11.90 -0.46 3.20
N VAL A 67 11.50 -1.40 4.06
CA VAL A 67 12.43 -2.27 4.79
C VAL A 67 13.17 -3.22 3.85
N ILE A 68 12.46 -3.87 2.93
CA ILE A 68 13.06 -4.78 1.93
C ILE A 68 14.08 -4.03 1.08
N MET A 69 13.76 -2.82 0.65
CA MET A 69 14.64 -1.96 -0.14
C MET A 69 15.92 -1.58 0.61
N LEU A 70 15.79 -1.21 1.88
CA LEU A 70 16.92 -0.87 2.73
C LEU A 70 17.81 -2.09 2.98
N TYR A 71 17.21 -3.26 3.16
CA TYR A 71 17.93 -4.53 3.32
C TYR A 71 18.65 -4.97 2.04
N ALA A 72 17.99 -4.87 0.88
CA ALA A 72 18.58 -5.18 -0.42
C ALA A 72 19.77 -4.26 -0.71
N TYR A 73 19.64 -2.96 -0.42
CA TYR A 73 20.74 -2.01 -0.51
C TYR A 73 21.89 -2.36 0.44
N TYR A 74 21.59 -2.73 1.67
CA TYR A 74 22.60 -3.16 2.64
C TYR A 74 23.39 -4.38 2.14
N CYS A 75 22.70 -5.41 1.64
CA CYS A 75 23.33 -6.60 1.07
C CYS A 75 24.21 -6.25 -0.13
N TYR A 76 23.73 -5.39 -1.04
CA TYR A 76 24.50 -4.90 -2.18
C TYR A 76 25.76 -4.15 -1.74
N ALA A 77 25.65 -3.23 -0.78
CA ALA A 77 26.77 -2.47 -0.25
C ALA A 77 27.82 -3.37 0.42
N GLN A 78 27.38 -4.40 1.15
CA GLN A 78 28.26 -5.39 1.76
C GLN A 78 28.97 -6.25 0.71
N GLN A 79 28.26 -6.69 -0.32
CA GLN A 79 28.83 -7.47 -1.42
C GLN A 79 29.85 -6.65 -2.21
N LYS A 80 29.61 -5.34 -2.40
CA LYS A 80 30.58 -4.42 -3.00
C LYS A 80 31.83 -4.23 -2.14
N ARG A 81 31.70 -4.13 -0.82
CA ARG A 81 32.86 -4.04 0.08
C ARG A 81 33.74 -5.28 -0.01
N ARG A 82 33.14 -6.47 -0.08
CA ARG A 82 33.87 -7.75 -0.26
C ARG A 82 34.57 -7.83 -1.62
N LYS A 83 33.91 -7.41 -2.70
CA LYS A 83 34.54 -7.34 -4.03
C LYS A 83 35.66 -6.30 -4.09
N SER A 84 35.51 -5.16 -3.42
CA SER A 84 36.57 -4.14 -3.36
C SER A 84 37.78 -4.59 -2.54
N GLU A 85 37.61 -5.44 -1.53
CA GLU A 85 38.72 -6.10 -0.82
C GLU A 85 39.41 -7.17 -1.68
N GLU A 86 38.69 -7.88 -2.53
CA GLU A 86 39.28 -8.84 -3.49
C GLU A 86 39.96 -8.14 -4.69
N ASP A 87 39.37 -7.07 -5.23
CA ASP A 87 39.90 -6.29 -6.36
C ASP A 87 41.06 -5.37 -5.95
N SER A 88 41.13 -4.91 -4.71
CA SER A 88 42.29 -4.14 -4.20
C SER A 88 43.57 -4.98 -4.09
N VAL A 89 43.47 -6.31 -4.16
CA VAL A 89 44.62 -7.22 -4.31
C VAL A 89 44.98 -7.45 -5.79
N MET A 90 44.10 -7.09 -6.75
CA MET A 90 44.23 -7.52 -8.15
C MET A 90 44.29 -6.40 -9.22
N SER A 91 43.91 -5.15 -8.96
CA SER A 91 43.91 -4.14 -10.04
C SER A 91 44.21 -2.70 -9.59
N MET A 92 45.48 -2.35 -9.70
CA MET A 92 45.98 -0.98 -9.86
C MET A 92 45.88 -0.61 -11.35
N GLU A 93 44.67 -0.40 -11.90
CA GLU A 93 44.43 0.38 -13.13
C GLU A 93 42.93 0.36 -13.50
N SER A 94 42.45 1.50 -13.99
CA SER A 94 41.13 1.76 -14.60
C SER A 94 39.89 1.72 -13.69
N HIS A 95 39.56 2.87 -13.09
CA HIS A 95 38.25 3.11 -12.49
C HIS A 95 37.45 4.02 -13.42
N ASP A 96 36.69 3.40 -14.33
CA ASP A 96 35.65 4.07 -15.11
C ASP A 96 34.40 4.17 -14.22
N ASP A 97 34.08 5.39 -13.78
CA ASP A 97 33.01 5.69 -12.83
C ASP A 97 31.63 5.54 -13.48
N MET A 98 31.12 4.31 -13.52
CA MET A 98 29.73 4.05 -13.89
C MET A 98 28.79 4.31 -12.69
N PRO A 99 27.69 5.06 -12.86
CA PRO A 99 27.16 5.91 -11.79
C PRO A 99 26.24 5.12 -10.84
N GLN A 100 26.68 4.98 -9.60
CA GLN A 100 25.96 4.39 -8.46
C GLN A 100 24.56 5.01 -8.24
N GLY A 101 24.35 6.23 -8.73
CA GLY A 101 23.05 6.90 -8.74
C GLY A 101 21.99 6.20 -9.59
N HIS A 102 22.36 5.54 -10.70
CA HIS A 102 21.38 4.97 -11.63
C HIS A 102 20.62 3.77 -11.02
N LEU A 103 21.28 2.95 -10.21
CA LEU A 103 20.63 1.80 -9.55
C LEU A 103 19.67 2.26 -8.44
N ILE A 104 20.09 3.23 -7.63
CA ILE A 104 19.27 3.80 -6.56
C ILE A 104 18.05 4.49 -7.17
N LEU A 105 18.25 5.29 -8.22
CA LEU A 105 17.19 6.03 -8.89
C LEU A 105 16.21 5.10 -9.60
N PHE A 106 16.68 4.00 -10.19
CA PHE A 106 15.81 2.97 -10.78
C PHE A 106 14.97 2.24 -9.72
N THR A 107 15.58 1.90 -8.57
CA THR A 107 14.89 1.16 -7.51
C THR A 107 13.91 2.06 -6.75
N VAL A 108 14.27 3.33 -6.51
CA VAL A 108 13.38 4.36 -5.97
C VAL A 108 12.23 4.61 -6.94
N ARG A 109 12.49 4.81 -8.23
CA ARG A 109 11.46 5.01 -9.25
C ARG A 109 10.45 3.86 -9.27
N LYS A 110 10.90 2.60 -9.26
CA LYS A 110 10.01 1.44 -9.19
C LYS A 110 9.18 1.41 -7.90
N SER A 111 9.77 1.76 -6.77
CA SER A 111 9.08 1.79 -5.47
C SER A 111 8.04 2.92 -5.39
N THR A 112 8.38 4.10 -5.92
CA THR A 112 7.47 5.25 -6.01
C THR A 112 6.32 4.94 -6.94
N LEU A 113 6.59 4.29 -8.08
CA LEU A 113 5.56 3.90 -9.03
C LEU A 113 4.63 2.83 -8.44
N LEU A 114 5.17 1.86 -7.71
CA LEU A 114 4.36 0.87 -6.99
C LEU A 114 3.50 1.51 -5.89
N GLY A 115 4.07 2.43 -5.11
CA GLY A 115 3.32 3.20 -4.11
C GLY A 115 2.21 4.05 -4.73
N LEU A 116 2.49 4.69 -5.86
CA LEU A 116 1.52 5.48 -6.61
C LEU A 116 0.41 4.59 -7.17
N SER A 117 0.76 3.41 -7.70
CA SER A 117 -0.21 2.46 -8.25
C SER A 117 -1.19 1.95 -7.20
N ARG A 118 -0.67 1.58 -6.03
CA ARG A 118 -1.49 1.16 -4.89
C ARG A 118 -2.31 2.32 -4.33
N GLY A 119 -1.78 3.54 -4.33
CA GLY A 119 -2.52 4.75 -3.94
C GLY A 119 -3.70 5.06 -4.86
N ILE A 120 -3.55 4.86 -6.17
CA ILE A 120 -4.65 4.95 -7.13
C ILE A 120 -5.68 3.85 -6.86
N ALA A 121 -5.23 2.61 -6.60
CA ALA A 121 -6.11 1.51 -6.21
C ALA A 121 -6.93 1.82 -4.96
N LEU A 122 -6.31 2.36 -3.90
CA LEU A 122 -7.05 2.82 -2.71
C LEU A 122 -8.19 3.78 -3.04
N GLY A 123 -7.92 4.77 -3.89
CA GLY A 123 -8.89 5.79 -4.28
C GLY A 123 -10.07 5.18 -5.03
N PHE A 124 -9.79 4.45 -6.10
CA PHE A 124 -10.84 3.85 -6.93
C PHE A 124 -11.61 2.76 -6.19
N SER A 125 -10.96 1.94 -5.37
CA SER A 125 -11.59 0.94 -4.50
C SER A 125 -12.55 1.59 -3.49
N SER A 126 -12.15 2.71 -2.87
CA SER A 126 -12.99 3.45 -1.93
C SER A 126 -14.19 4.12 -2.62
N ILE A 127 -13.99 4.71 -3.80
CA ILE A 127 -15.07 5.29 -4.61
C ILE A 127 -16.05 4.19 -5.05
N GLY A 128 -15.52 3.07 -5.52
CA GLY A 128 -16.30 1.90 -5.92
C GLY A 128 -17.12 1.34 -4.76
N ALA A 129 -16.53 1.21 -3.57
CA ALA A 129 -17.22 0.81 -2.36
C ALA A 129 -18.38 1.76 -2.01
N GLY A 130 -18.15 3.07 -2.08
CA GLY A 130 -19.17 4.10 -1.84
C GLY A 130 -20.33 4.02 -2.84
N LEU A 131 -20.02 4.04 -4.15
CA LEU A 131 -21.01 3.97 -5.23
C LEU A 131 -21.78 2.66 -5.23
N GLY A 132 -21.09 1.54 -5.04
CA GLY A 132 -21.70 0.22 -4.96
C GLY A 132 -22.68 0.10 -3.79
N SER A 133 -22.34 0.70 -2.65
CA SER A 133 -23.22 0.74 -1.47
C SER A 133 -24.48 1.58 -1.68
N MET A 134 -24.51 2.50 -2.65
CA MET A 134 -25.73 3.25 -3.01
C MET A 134 -26.76 2.36 -3.68
N VAL A 135 -26.31 1.43 -4.52
CA VAL A 135 -27.17 0.55 -5.32
C VAL A 135 -27.65 -0.63 -4.47
N ALA A 136 -26.70 -1.32 -3.83
CA ALA A 136 -26.99 -2.44 -2.96
C ALA A 136 -26.05 -2.42 -1.75
N PRO A 137 -26.56 -2.20 -0.52
CA PRO A 137 -25.73 -2.33 0.67
C PRO A 137 -25.16 -3.75 0.75
N SER A 138 -23.91 -3.88 1.20
CA SER A 138 -23.15 -5.13 1.29
C SER A 138 -22.66 -5.67 -0.05
N TRP A 139 -23.52 -6.29 -0.86
CA TRP A 139 -23.09 -6.91 -2.12
C TRP A 139 -22.59 -5.87 -3.13
N GLY A 140 -23.26 -4.73 -3.22
CA GLY A 140 -22.81 -3.62 -4.07
C GLY A 140 -21.50 -3.04 -3.57
N THR A 141 -21.28 -2.93 -2.26
CA THR A 141 -19.99 -2.53 -1.68
C THR A 141 -18.86 -3.46 -2.14
N LEU A 142 -19.08 -4.77 -2.09
CA LEU A 142 -18.08 -5.78 -2.43
C LEU A 142 -17.77 -5.76 -3.94
N ILE A 143 -18.80 -5.73 -4.79
CA ILE A 143 -18.64 -5.65 -6.25
C ILE A 143 -17.97 -4.32 -6.63
N GLY A 144 -18.41 -3.21 -6.04
CA GLY A 144 -17.87 -1.88 -6.30
C GLY A 144 -16.39 -1.75 -5.91
N THR A 145 -16.00 -2.32 -4.78
CA THR A 145 -14.59 -2.37 -4.33
C THR A 145 -13.73 -3.10 -5.37
N ASN A 146 -14.15 -4.30 -5.79
CA ASN A 146 -13.43 -5.11 -6.78
C ASN A 146 -13.38 -4.44 -8.17
N LEU A 147 -14.47 -3.78 -8.59
CA LEU A 147 -14.49 -2.99 -9.83
C LEU A 147 -13.52 -1.80 -9.75
N GLY A 148 -13.47 -1.12 -8.61
CA GLY A 148 -12.55 -0.02 -8.37
C GLY A 148 -11.09 -0.48 -8.44
N ASP A 149 -10.77 -1.60 -7.80
CA ASP A 149 -9.43 -2.21 -7.88
C ASP A 149 -9.06 -2.62 -9.30
N GLY A 150 -9.99 -3.21 -10.06
CA GLY A 150 -9.78 -3.56 -11.47
C GLY A 150 -9.52 -2.35 -12.37
N LEU A 151 -10.27 -1.27 -12.19
CA LEU A 151 -10.07 -0.02 -12.94
C LEU A 151 -8.73 0.66 -12.57
N ALA A 152 -8.35 0.60 -11.30
CA ALA A 152 -7.06 1.12 -10.89
C ALA A 152 -5.91 0.30 -11.47
N ALA A 153 -6.04 -1.03 -11.50
CA ALA A 153 -5.06 -1.91 -12.12
C ALA A 153 -4.87 -1.58 -13.61
N SER A 154 -5.95 -1.43 -14.38
CA SER A 154 -5.84 -1.04 -15.80
C SER A 154 -5.22 0.34 -15.98
N LEU A 155 -5.59 1.32 -15.15
CA LEU A 155 -5.01 2.67 -15.21
C LEU A 155 -3.51 2.69 -14.85
N THR A 156 -3.08 1.79 -13.96
CA THR A 156 -1.69 1.71 -13.55
C THR A 156 -0.83 0.91 -14.51
N GLU A 157 -1.39 -0.08 -15.20
CA GLU A 157 -0.75 -0.74 -16.35
C GLU A 157 -0.50 0.27 -17.47
N ASP A 158 -1.50 1.07 -17.86
CA ASP A 158 -1.34 2.12 -18.87
C ASP A 158 -0.27 3.17 -18.49
N LEU A 159 -0.17 3.52 -17.21
CA LEU A 159 0.84 4.47 -16.71
C LEU A 159 2.26 3.89 -16.70
N VAL A 160 2.39 2.56 -16.66
CA VAL A 160 3.68 1.87 -16.72
C VAL A 160 4.18 1.73 -18.16
N ASP A 161 3.25 1.46 -19.10
CA ASP A 161 3.58 1.22 -20.51
C ASP A 161 3.84 2.51 -21.32
N HIS A 162 3.35 3.65 -20.84
CA HIS A 162 3.61 4.98 -21.43
C HIS A 162 4.33 5.92 -20.43
N PRO A 163 5.66 5.77 -20.23
CA PRO A 163 6.45 6.63 -19.35
C PRO A 163 6.66 8.06 -19.88
#